data_AF-A0A2E4Z4V0-F1
#
_entry.id   AF-A0A2E4Z4V0-F1
#
_cell.length_a   1.000
_cell.length_b   1.000
_cell.length_c   1.000
_cell.angle_alpha   90.00
_cell.angle_beta   90.00
_cell.angle_gamma   90.00
#
_symmetry.space_group_name_H-M   'P 1'
#
loop_
_entity.id
_entity.type
_entity.pdbx_description
1 polymer ?
#
loop_
_entity_poly.entity_id
_entity_poly.type
_entity_poly.pdbx_seq_one_letter_code
_entity_poly.pdbx_strand_id
1 'polypeptide(L)'
;MAYAQSKHLDHFTQDVFSSWSYEVTDEGTLLGYSYEPYLGSEILFEKAVNFLVECGSIVRIEDDFGPTVFEFGDVSLYQLAEEARNSPFAKADKYGLSWLESALKEVNRKQSQGALDPSHTATIKDQLDEEWAPLEIERDEVLNEAIAASEEALSTIESDNGYSANEPEERDAIVHSAKGTLEALKSGTPSRAQVVSGLLQPFKYLAKKFADTSIGVAAKIAVEALLKWLL
;
A
#
# COMPACT_ATOMS: atom_id res chain seq x y z
N MET A 1 15.78 12.38 9.04
CA MET A 1 16.50 13.50 8.42
C MET A 1 15.62 14.75 8.29
N ALA A 2 14.46 14.70 7.62
CA ALA A 2 13.53 15.84 7.54
C ALA A 2 13.10 16.43 8.92
N TYR A 3 13.00 15.58 9.95
CA TYR A 3 12.79 16.03 11.33
C TYR A 3 13.97 16.80 11.93
N ALA A 4 15.19 16.27 11.80
CA ALA A 4 16.38 16.94 12.33
C ALA A 4 16.57 18.30 11.66
N GLN A 5 16.27 18.39 10.36
CA GLN A 5 16.22 19.65 9.62
C GLN A 5 15.12 20.59 10.12
N SER A 6 13.90 20.09 10.39
CA SER A 6 12.81 20.91 10.94
C SER A 6 13.05 21.36 12.39
N LYS A 7 14.01 20.75 13.09
CA LYS A 7 14.45 21.10 14.45
C LYS A 7 15.79 21.85 14.51
N HIS A 8 16.38 22.19 13.37
CA HIS A 8 17.69 22.85 13.29
C HIS A 8 18.79 22.13 14.07
N LEU A 9 18.77 20.79 14.07
CA LEU A 9 19.81 19.99 14.72
C LEU A 9 20.99 19.85 13.76
N ASP A 10 22.17 20.34 14.14
CA ASP A 10 23.40 20.21 13.33
C ASP A 10 23.91 18.75 13.28
N HIS A 11 23.55 17.94 14.28
CA HIS A 11 23.89 16.52 14.41
C HIS A 11 22.76 15.78 15.12
N PHE A 12 22.70 14.46 14.95
CA PHE A 12 21.70 13.62 15.62
C PHE A 12 22.23 12.21 15.90
N THR A 13 21.68 11.54 16.92
CA THR A 13 21.97 10.15 17.27
C THR A 13 20.81 9.23 16.84
N GLN A 14 21.04 7.92 16.86
CA GLN A 14 19.99 6.93 16.57
C GLN A 14 18.75 7.08 17.47
N ASP A 15 18.95 7.49 18.72
CA ASP A 15 17.88 7.67 19.70
C ASP A 15 16.80 8.64 19.21
N VAL A 16 17.20 9.67 18.46
CA VAL A 16 16.31 10.68 17.86
C VAL A 16 15.28 10.05 16.90
N PHE A 17 15.60 8.92 16.27
CA PHE A 17 14.71 8.21 15.36
C PHE A 17 13.84 7.17 16.05
N SER A 18 14.31 6.63 17.18
CA SER A 18 13.52 5.69 17.99
C SER A 18 12.48 6.38 18.88
N SER A 19 12.56 7.70 19.09
CA SER A 19 11.78 8.42 20.11
C SER A 19 10.71 9.39 19.57
N TRP A 20 9.96 9.03 18.53
CA TRP A 20 8.88 9.89 18.02
C TRP A 20 7.48 9.52 18.57
N SER A 21 7.00 10.29 19.55
CA SER A 21 5.83 11.19 19.43
C SER A 21 5.55 11.86 20.80
N TYR A 22 5.23 13.15 20.78
CA TYR A 22 4.51 13.81 21.86
C TYR A 22 3.28 14.43 21.24
N GLU A 23 2.09 13.93 21.57
CA GLU A 23 0.89 14.75 21.50
C GLU A 23 0.74 15.45 22.86
N VAL A 24 0.94 16.76 22.87
CA VAL A 24 0.52 17.61 23.98
C VAL A 24 -0.86 18.12 23.59
N THR A 25 -1.87 17.76 24.38
CA THR A 25 -3.19 18.42 24.28
C THR A 25 -3.06 19.89 24.70
N ASP A 26 -3.93 20.77 24.20
CA ASP A 26 -3.95 22.21 24.56
C ASP A 26 -4.06 22.47 26.08
N GLU A 27 -4.38 21.44 26.87
CA GLU A 27 -4.51 21.48 28.33
C GLU A 27 -3.32 20.86 29.09
N GLY A 28 -2.24 20.48 28.41
CA GLY A 28 -1.01 19.98 29.06
C GLY A 28 -1.16 18.59 29.69
N THR A 29 -2.20 17.82 29.35
CA THR A 29 -2.41 16.47 29.89
C THR A 29 -1.85 15.41 28.94
N LEU A 30 -0.89 14.62 29.43
CA LEU A 30 -0.27 13.50 28.71
C LEU A 30 -1.24 12.31 28.64
N LEU A 31 -1.84 12.08 27.46
CA LEU A 31 -2.46 10.79 27.14
C LEU A 31 -1.35 9.80 26.71
N GLY A 32 -1.50 8.53 27.09
CA GLY A 32 -0.42 7.56 27.16
C GLY A 32 0.50 7.43 25.93
N TYR A 33 1.76 7.07 26.20
CA TYR A 33 2.81 6.97 25.20
C TYR A 33 2.58 5.78 24.25
N SER A 34 2.32 6.07 22.98
CA SER A 34 2.49 5.09 21.90
C SER A 34 3.79 5.40 21.18
N TYR A 35 4.87 4.75 21.62
CA TYR A 35 6.17 4.79 20.93
C TYR A 35 6.12 3.84 19.73
N GLU A 36 5.56 4.29 18.61
CA GLU A 36 5.76 3.58 17.35
C GLU A 36 6.98 4.17 16.64
N PRO A 37 8.17 3.53 16.70
CA PRO A 37 9.34 4.00 15.97
C PRO A 37 9.04 4.01 14.46
N TYR A 38 9.50 5.05 13.76
CA TYR A 38 9.31 5.16 12.30
C TYR A 38 9.88 3.99 11.51
N LEU A 39 11.00 3.45 11.99
CA LEU A 39 11.55 2.17 11.55
C LEU A 39 11.80 1.33 12.80
N GLY A 40 10.88 0.41 13.08
CA GLY A 40 10.97 -0.45 14.26
C GLY A 40 12.01 -1.58 14.14
N SER A 41 12.53 -1.80 12.93
CA SER A 41 13.57 -2.78 12.66
C SER A 41 14.93 -2.11 12.56
N GLU A 42 15.85 -2.52 13.44
CA GLU A 42 17.25 -2.08 13.43
C GLU A 42 17.93 -2.36 12.08
N ILE A 43 17.62 -3.49 11.44
CA ILE A 43 18.15 -3.85 10.11
C ILE A 43 17.68 -2.86 9.03
N LEU A 44 16.40 -2.49 9.06
CA LEU A 44 15.86 -1.51 8.09
C LEU A 44 16.41 -0.12 8.35
N PHE A 45 16.59 0.24 9.62
CA PHE A 45 17.23 1.49 10.02
C PHE A 45 18.67 1.58 9.49
N GLU A 46 19.51 0.57 9.76
CA GLU A 46 20.89 0.53 9.26
C GLU A 46 20.95 0.56 7.73
N LYS A 47 20.04 -0.15 7.04
CA LYS A 47 19.96 -0.07 5.56
C LYS A 47 19.61 1.33 5.07
N ALA A 48 18.65 2.00 5.70
CA ALA A 48 18.28 3.36 5.35
C ALA A 48 19.41 4.35 5.61
N VAL A 49 20.13 4.20 6.72
CA VAL A 49 21.31 5.00 7.07
C VAL A 49 22.42 4.78 6.04
N ASN A 50 22.78 3.53 5.76
CA ASN A 50 23.84 3.21 4.80
C ASN A 50 23.54 3.76 3.41
N PHE A 51 22.28 3.64 2.95
CA PHE A 51 21.85 4.25 1.69
C PHE A 51 22.07 5.77 1.69
N LEU A 52 21.70 6.47 2.77
CA LEU A 52 21.88 7.92 2.86
C LEU A 52 23.35 8.33 2.96
N VAL A 53 24.20 7.49 3.56
CA VAL A 53 25.67 7.66 3.57
C VAL A 53 26.24 7.49 2.15
N GLU A 54 25.83 6.44 1.43
CA GLU A 54 26.25 6.18 0.06
C GLU A 54 25.85 7.31 -0.90
N CYS A 55 24.68 7.91 -0.68
CA CYS A 55 24.21 9.09 -1.42
C CYS A 55 24.92 10.39 -1.02
N GLY A 56 25.78 10.38 0.00
CA GLY A 56 26.44 11.58 0.51
C GLY A 56 25.51 12.57 1.22
N SER A 57 24.32 12.13 1.62
CA SER A 57 23.35 12.97 2.34
C SER A 57 23.57 13.02 3.84
N ILE A 58 24.23 12.00 4.40
CA ILE A 58 24.71 12.01 5.78
C ILE A 58 26.11 11.45 5.87
N VAL A 59 26.84 11.86 6.90
CA VAL A 59 28.13 11.30 7.26
C VAL A 59 27.96 10.55 8.57
N ARG A 60 28.41 9.29 8.61
CA ARG A 60 28.44 8.47 9.82
C ARG A 60 29.76 8.73 10.54
N ILE A 61 29.69 9.19 11.78
CA ILE A 61 30.85 9.36 12.66
C ILE A 61 30.78 8.28 13.73
N GLU A 62 31.64 7.28 13.58
CA GLU A 62 31.78 6.21 14.55
C GLU A 62 32.76 6.61 15.65
N ASP A 63 32.46 6.23 16.89
CA ASP A 63 33.31 6.43 18.06
C ASP A 63 33.45 5.09 18.78
N ASP A 64 34.66 4.75 19.22
CA ASP A 64 34.97 3.49 19.89
C ASP A 64 34.29 3.37 21.28
N PHE A 65 33.92 4.49 21.88
CA PHE A 65 33.40 4.59 23.25
C PHE A 65 32.07 5.34 23.35
N GLY A 66 31.68 6.11 22.32
CA GLY A 66 30.45 6.89 22.25
C GLY A 66 29.40 6.33 21.29
N PRO A 67 28.14 6.83 21.35
CA PRO A 67 27.12 6.49 20.36
C PRO A 67 27.51 7.04 18.98
N THR A 68 27.14 6.32 17.92
CA THR A 68 27.30 6.81 16.55
C THR A 68 26.55 8.14 16.37
N VAL A 69 27.26 9.14 15.87
CA VAL A 69 26.70 10.45 15.52
C VAL A 69 26.56 10.55 14.00
N PHE A 70 25.49 11.18 13.55
CA PHE A 70 25.25 11.45 12.15
C PHE A 70 25.24 12.97 11.91
N GLU A 71 25.97 13.39 10.88
CA GLU A 71 25.99 14.76 10.39
C GLU A 71 25.35 14.83 8.99
N PHE A 72 24.88 16.01 8.58
CA PHE A 72 24.42 16.20 7.20
C PHE A 72 25.63 16.25 6.26
N GLY A 73 25.54 15.53 5.15
CA GLY A 73 26.51 15.60 4.07
C GLY A 73 26.20 16.72 3.08
N ASP A 74 26.97 16.74 1.99
CA ASP A 74 26.88 17.77 0.95
C ASP A 74 25.63 17.63 0.06
N VAL A 75 25.04 16.43 0.00
CA VAL A 75 23.86 16.14 -0.84
C VAL A 75 22.58 16.32 -0.04
N SER A 76 21.82 17.35 -0.36
CA SER A 76 20.52 17.58 0.27
C SER A 76 19.45 16.57 -0.17
N LEU A 77 18.44 16.35 0.67
CA LEU A 77 17.28 15.52 0.30
C LEU A 77 16.53 16.06 -0.92
N TYR A 78 16.53 17.38 -1.13
CA TYR A 78 15.92 18.01 -2.30
C TYR A 78 16.63 17.63 -3.60
N GLN A 79 17.96 17.58 -3.57
CA GLN A 79 18.75 17.11 -4.73
C GLN A 79 18.42 15.64 -5.03
N LEU A 80 18.33 14.77 -4.02
CA LEU A 80 17.90 13.38 -4.21
C LEU A 80 16.46 13.25 -4.78
N ALA A 81 15.56 14.16 -4.39
CA ALA A 81 14.21 14.23 -4.91
C ALA A 81 14.17 14.61 -6.41
N GLU A 82 15.03 15.54 -6.83
CA GLU A 82 15.12 15.97 -8.23
C GLU A 82 15.74 14.92 -9.15
N GLU A 83 16.78 14.23 -8.68
CA GLU A 83 17.53 13.23 -9.46
C GLU A 83 16.70 11.96 -9.74
N ALA A 84 15.77 11.61 -8.84
CA ALA A 84 14.97 10.40 -8.95
C ALA A 84 13.49 10.68 -8.72
N ARG A 85 12.75 11.00 -9.80
CA ARG A 85 11.31 11.35 -9.77
C ARG A 85 10.39 10.31 -9.12
N ASN A 86 10.79 9.04 -9.09
CA ASN A 86 10.04 7.94 -8.47
C ASN A 86 10.56 7.54 -7.09
N SER A 87 11.55 8.25 -6.55
CA SER A 87 12.11 7.97 -5.23
C SER A 87 11.15 8.32 -4.09
N PRO A 88 11.35 7.73 -2.90
CA PRO A 88 10.67 8.17 -1.68
C PRO A 88 10.90 9.66 -1.38
N PHE A 89 12.04 10.24 -1.77
CA PHE A 89 12.37 11.65 -1.55
C PHE A 89 11.52 12.57 -2.42
N ALA A 90 11.36 12.25 -3.71
CA ALA A 90 10.48 12.99 -4.62
C ALA A 90 9.02 12.96 -4.17
N LYS A 91 8.58 11.81 -3.63
CA LYS A 91 7.23 11.66 -3.10
C LYS A 91 7.04 12.39 -1.77
N ALA A 92 8.04 12.36 -0.87
CA ALA A 92 8.00 13.12 0.38
C ALA A 92 7.98 14.64 0.12
N ASP A 93 8.76 15.11 -0.85
CA ASP A 93 8.76 16.53 -1.27
C ASP A 93 7.39 16.95 -1.82
N LYS A 94 6.81 16.14 -2.71
CA LYS A 94 5.52 16.44 -3.35
C LYS A 94 4.30 16.30 -2.43
N TYR A 95 4.27 15.26 -1.59
CA TYR A 95 3.10 14.87 -0.79
C TYR A 95 3.23 15.20 0.70
N GLY A 96 4.40 15.69 1.13
CA GLY A 96 4.64 16.14 2.50
C GLY A 96 4.96 15.03 3.50
N LEU A 97 5.19 15.44 4.74
CA LEU A 97 5.60 14.56 5.84
C LEU A 97 4.55 13.49 6.17
N SER A 98 3.25 13.81 6.13
CA SER A 98 2.18 12.85 6.45
C SER A 98 2.18 11.63 5.52
N TRP A 99 2.53 11.82 4.24
CA TRP A 99 2.72 10.71 3.30
C TRP A 99 3.91 9.84 3.70
N LEU A 100 5.04 10.47 4.05
CA LEU A 100 6.25 9.78 4.48
C LEU A 100 6.01 8.96 5.75
N GLU A 101 5.31 9.51 6.73
CA GLU A 101 4.94 8.80 7.95
C GLU A 101 4.07 7.58 7.66
N SER A 102 3.06 7.74 6.79
CA SER A 102 2.19 6.64 6.38
C SER A 102 2.97 5.54 5.64
N ALA A 103 3.93 5.93 4.79
CA ALA A 103 4.79 4.99 4.08
C ALA A 103 5.71 4.21 5.03
N LEU A 104 6.28 4.88 6.04
CA LEU A 104 7.13 4.25 7.05
C LEU A 104 6.36 3.28 7.95
N LYS A 105 5.14 3.65 8.37
CA LYS A 105 4.23 2.73 9.09
C LYS A 105 3.91 1.49 8.27
N GLU A 106 3.66 1.66 6.97
CA GLU A 106 3.41 0.55 6.06
C GLU A 106 4.64 -0.36 5.90
N VAL A 107 5.85 0.20 5.85
CA VAL A 107 7.10 -0.57 5.83
C VAL A 107 7.25 -1.41 7.10
N ASN A 108 7.02 -0.83 8.28
CA ASN A 108 7.05 -1.58 9.54
C ASN A 108 6.01 -2.69 9.58
N ARG A 109 4.78 -2.41 9.09
CA ARG A 109 3.71 -3.40 9.00
C ARG A 109 4.09 -4.56 8.07
N LYS A 110 4.70 -4.27 6.92
CA LYS A 110 5.16 -5.32 5.99
C LYS A 110 6.32 -6.13 6.56
N GLN A 111 7.24 -5.50 7.29
CA GLN A 111 8.33 -6.18 7.99
C GLN A 111 7.80 -7.13 9.06
N SER A 112 6.87 -6.69 9.90
CA SER A 112 6.29 -7.54 10.96
C SER A 112 5.47 -8.70 10.40
N GLN A 113 4.97 -8.58 9.18
CA GLN A 113 4.31 -9.63 8.42
C GLN A 113 5.29 -10.56 7.66
N GLY A 114 6.61 -10.33 7.75
CA GLY A 114 7.63 -11.14 7.07
C GLY A 114 7.80 -10.84 5.58
N ALA A 115 7.12 -9.83 5.04
CA ALA A 115 7.13 -9.50 3.60
C ALA A 115 8.41 -8.78 3.12
N LEU A 116 9.36 -8.51 4.01
CA LEU A 116 10.60 -7.78 3.75
C LEU A 116 11.87 -8.56 4.15
N ASP A 117 11.75 -9.87 4.37
CA ASP A 117 12.90 -10.77 4.57
C ASP A 117 13.82 -10.70 3.33
N PRO A 118 15.15 -10.53 3.47
CA PRO A 118 16.10 -10.50 2.34
C PRO A 118 16.05 -11.76 1.45
N SER A 119 15.59 -12.90 1.97
CA SER A 119 15.32 -14.10 1.19
C SER A 119 14.11 -13.95 0.23
N HIS A 120 13.25 -12.96 0.45
CA HIS A 120 12.09 -12.62 -0.38
C HIS A 120 12.35 -11.51 -1.42
N THR A 121 13.53 -10.88 -1.45
CA THR A 121 13.80 -9.80 -2.43
C THR A 121 13.90 -10.31 -3.87
N ALA A 122 14.28 -11.57 -4.08
CA ALA A 122 14.14 -12.25 -5.37
C ALA A 122 12.66 -12.48 -5.72
N THR A 123 11.83 -12.74 -4.70
CA THR A 123 10.41 -13.04 -4.81
C THR A 123 9.56 -11.83 -5.20
N ILE A 124 9.95 -10.58 -4.90
CA ILE A 124 9.13 -9.39 -5.27
C ILE A 124 9.11 -9.16 -6.79
N LYS A 125 10.24 -9.41 -7.48
CA LYS A 125 10.29 -9.29 -8.94
C LYS A 125 9.52 -10.43 -9.61
N ASP A 126 9.69 -11.65 -9.10
CA ASP A 126 8.98 -12.83 -9.60
C ASP A 126 7.47 -12.76 -9.29
N GLN A 127 7.04 -12.20 -8.15
CA GLN A 127 5.62 -11.99 -7.80
C GLN A 127 4.95 -10.90 -8.62
N LEU A 128 5.66 -9.83 -8.98
CA LEU A 128 5.13 -8.82 -9.90
C LEU A 128 4.94 -9.44 -11.30
N ASP A 129 5.88 -10.25 -11.76
CA ASP A 129 5.74 -10.96 -13.05
C ASP A 129 4.62 -12.02 -12.98
N GLU A 130 4.42 -12.69 -11.83
CA GLU A 130 3.36 -13.68 -11.60
C GLU A 130 1.94 -13.07 -11.44
N GLU A 131 1.80 -11.89 -10.85
CA GLU A 131 0.50 -11.21 -10.70
C GLU A 131 -0.08 -10.77 -12.06
N TRP A 132 0.81 -10.42 -13.00
CA TRP A 132 0.49 -10.05 -14.37
C TRP A 132 0.55 -11.21 -15.36
N ALA A 133 1.09 -12.36 -14.96
CA ALA A 133 1.08 -13.57 -15.78
C ALA A 133 -0.37 -14.06 -16.00
N PRO A 134 -0.68 -14.60 -17.19
CA PRO A 134 -1.97 -15.25 -17.43
C PRO A 134 -2.21 -16.36 -16.41
N LEU A 135 -3.39 -16.39 -15.78
CA LEU A 135 -3.77 -17.50 -14.91
C LEU A 135 -4.00 -18.75 -15.75
N GLU A 136 -3.40 -19.87 -15.34
CA GLU A 136 -3.82 -21.20 -15.81
C GLU A 136 -5.17 -21.51 -15.17
N ILE A 137 -6.25 -21.35 -15.93
CA ILE A 137 -7.61 -21.56 -15.46
C ILE A 137 -8.00 -23.02 -15.63
N GLU A 138 -8.06 -23.76 -14.53
CA GLU A 138 -8.76 -25.04 -14.48
C GLU A 138 -10.27 -24.80 -14.31
N ARG A 139 -11.09 -25.40 -15.18
CA ARG A 139 -12.55 -25.28 -15.10
C ARG A 139 -13.07 -26.22 -14.02
N ASP A 140 -13.32 -25.69 -12.84
CA ASP A 140 -13.89 -26.40 -11.71
C ASP A 140 -15.24 -25.81 -11.24
N GLU A 141 -15.85 -26.46 -10.25
CA GLU A 141 -17.12 -26.01 -9.68
C GLU A 141 -16.98 -24.66 -8.96
N VAL A 142 -15.83 -24.39 -8.35
CA VAL A 142 -15.56 -23.16 -7.58
C VAL A 142 -15.47 -21.94 -8.50
N LEU A 143 -14.82 -22.07 -9.65
CA LEU A 143 -14.77 -21.04 -10.69
C LEU A 143 -16.16 -20.78 -11.30
N ASN A 144 -16.94 -21.84 -11.55
CA ASN A 144 -18.29 -21.70 -12.07
C ASN A 144 -19.21 -20.97 -11.08
N GLU A 145 -19.09 -21.27 -9.78
CA GLU A 145 -19.76 -20.51 -8.71
C GLU A 145 -19.35 -19.03 -8.73
N ALA A 146 -18.05 -18.73 -8.86
CA ALA A 146 -17.54 -17.37 -8.91
C ALA A 146 -18.04 -16.60 -10.13
N ILE A 147 -18.09 -17.24 -11.31
CA ILE A 147 -18.63 -16.67 -12.54
C ILE A 147 -20.13 -16.38 -12.36
N ALA A 148 -20.91 -17.37 -11.90
CA ALA A 148 -22.35 -17.22 -11.73
C ALA A 148 -22.70 -16.10 -10.73
N ALA A 149 -22.01 -16.05 -9.58
CA ALA A 149 -22.20 -14.99 -8.59
C ALA A 149 -21.84 -13.61 -9.15
N SER A 150 -20.78 -13.52 -9.96
CA SER A 150 -20.39 -12.27 -10.62
C SER A 150 -21.39 -11.82 -11.68
N GLU A 151 -21.99 -12.76 -12.43
CA GLU A 151 -23.07 -12.49 -13.39
C GLU A 151 -24.34 -11.99 -12.70
N GLU A 152 -24.72 -12.62 -11.58
CA GLU A 152 -25.88 -12.20 -10.78
C GLU A 152 -25.67 -10.80 -10.17
N ALA A 153 -24.48 -10.52 -9.65
CA ALA A 153 -24.13 -9.20 -9.15
C ALA A 153 -24.23 -8.14 -10.26
N LEU A 154 -23.68 -8.41 -11.44
CA LEU A 154 -23.76 -7.49 -12.58
C LEU A 154 -25.20 -7.26 -13.04
N SER A 155 -26.00 -8.32 -13.16
CA SER A 155 -27.41 -8.19 -13.51
C SER A 155 -28.17 -7.33 -12.50
N THR A 156 -27.87 -7.50 -11.20
CA THR A 156 -28.49 -6.71 -10.13
C THR A 156 -28.11 -5.24 -10.24
N ILE A 157 -26.82 -4.94 -10.44
CA ILE A 157 -26.31 -3.58 -10.62
C ILE A 157 -26.94 -2.89 -11.84
N GLU A 158 -27.02 -3.59 -12.96
CA GLU A 158 -27.60 -3.04 -14.20
C GLU A 158 -29.11 -2.79 -14.09
N SER A 159 -29.81 -3.61 -13.32
CA SER A 159 -31.25 -3.49 -13.11
C SER A 159 -31.67 -2.45 -12.07
N ASP A 160 -30.72 -1.89 -11.31
CA ASP A 160 -31.03 -0.97 -10.23
C ASP A 160 -31.28 0.45 -10.76
N ASN A 161 -32.54 0.87 -10.69
CA ASN A 161 -32.97 2.19 -11.16
C ASN A 161 -32.43 3.33 -10.30
N GLY A 162 -32.14 3.09 -9.01
CA GLY A 162 -31.63 4.10 -8.09
C GLY A 162 -30.19 4.47 -8.40
N TYR A 163 -29.35 3.47 -8.63
CA TYR A 163 -27.96 3.67 -9.02
C TYR A 163 -27.87 4.31 -10.41
N SER A 164 -28.68 3.81 -11.34
CA SER A 164 -28.81 4.33 -12.70
C SER A 164 -29.21 5.81 -12.76
N ALA A 165 -30.06 6.27 -11.84
CA ALA A 165 -30.55 7.64 -11.84
C ALA A 165 -29.60 8.61 -11.12
N ASN A 166 -28.95 8.17 -10.04
CA ASN A 166 -28.14 9.05 -9.18
C ASN A 166 -26.67 9.11 -9.60
N GLU A 167 -26.10 8.01 -10.09
CA GLU A 167 -24.67 7.89 -10.39
C GLU A 167 -24.40 7.05 -11.66
N PRO A 168 -24.98 7.44 -12.82
CA PRO A 168 -24.92 6.65 -14.05
C PRO A 168 -23.49 6.40 -14.56
N GLU A 169 -22.61 7.40 -14.47
CA GLU A 169 -21.22 7.30 -14.95
C GLU A 169 -20.40 6.29 -14.12
N GLU A 170 -20.59 6.27 -12.81
CA GLU A 170 -19.91 5.33 -11.92
C GLU A 170 -20.38 3.89 -12.18
N ARG A 171 -21.71 3.72 -12.28
CA ARG A 171 -22.32 2.43 -12.65
C ARG A 171 -21.74 1.91 -13.95
N ASP A 172 -21.72 2.75 -15.00
CA ASP A 172 -21.29 2.34 -16.33
C ASP A 172 -19.81 1.97 -16.38
N ALA A 173 -18.95 2.73 -15.70
CA ALA A 173 -17.54 2.42 -15.59
C ALA A 173 -17.30 1.07 -14.87
N ILE A 174 -18.00 0.83 -13.77
CA ILE A 174 -17.87 -0.43 -13.01
C ILE A 174 -18.40 -1.61 -13.83
N VAL A 175 -19.60 -1.50 -14.40
CA VAL A 175 -20.21 -2.55 -15.20
C VAL A 175 -19.36 -2.88 -16.43
N HIS A 176 -18.84 -1.86 -17.12
CA HIS A 176 -17.99 -2.08 -18.29
C HIS A 176 -16.70 -2.82 -17.93
N SER A 177 -16.01 -2.39 -16.87
CA SER A 177 -14.78 -3.03 -16.39
C SER A 177 -15.02 -4.48 -15.95
N ALA A 178 -16.07 -4.70 -15.17
CA ALA A 178 -16.44 -6.01 -14.66
C ALA A 178 -16.87 -6.97 -15.77
N LYS A 179 -17.64 -6.51 -16.77
CA LYS A 179 -18.01 -7.32 -17.93
C LYS A 179 -16.80 -7.74 -18.76
N GLY A 180 -15.88 -6.82 -19.04
CA GLY A 180 -14.65 -7.15 -19.77
C GLY A 180 -13.82 -8.22 -19.06
N THR A 181 -13.69 -8.10 -17.74
CA THR A 181 -12.93 -9.04 -16.91
C THR A 181 -13.62 -10.38 -16.76
N LEU A 182 -14.94 -10.39 -16.61
CA LEU A 182 -15.75 -11.60 -16.54
C LEU A 182 -15.73 -12.38 -17.87
N GLU A 183 -15.75 -11.69 -19.01
CA GLU A 183 -15.63 -12.33 -20.32
C GLU A 183 -14.24 -12.96 -20.50
N ALA A 184 -13.19 -12.29 -20.03
CA ALA A 184 -11.86 -12.86 -19.97
C ALA A 184 -11.84 -14.11 -19.07
N LEU A 185 -12.51 -14.09 -17.92
CA LEU A 185 -12.62 -15.25 -17.03
C LEU A 185 -13.37 -16.44 -17.68
N LYS A 186 -14.37 -16.17 -18.52
CA LYS A 186 -15.16 -17.21 -19.23
C LYS A 186 -14.48 -17.79 -20.46
N SER A 187 -13.69 -16.99 -21.18
CA SER A 187 -13.21 -17.36 -22.52
C SER A 187 -11.71 -17.22 -22.75
N GLY A 188 -11.00 -16.55 -21.85
CA GLY A 188 -9.58 -16.26 -21.97
C GLY A 188 -8.77 -16.68 -20.74
N THR A 189 -7.59 -16.10 -20.61
CA THR A 189 -6.63 -16.33 -19.52
C THR A 189 -6.27 -14.99 -18.87
N PRO A 190 -7.18 -14.39 -18.09
CA PRO A 190 -6.90 -13.16 -17.37
C PRO A 190 -5.75 -13.37 -16.38
N SER A 191 -5.02 -12.30 -16.09
CA SER A 191 -4.09 -12.33 -14.97
C SER A 191 -4.81 -12.16 -13.63
N ARG A 192 -4.15 -12.52 -12.53
CA ARG A 192 -4.68 -12.31 -11.19
C ARG A 192 -4.97 -10.83 -10.93
N ALA A 193 -4.07 -9.95 -11.35
CA ALA A 193 -4.25 -8.50 -11.26
C ALA A 193 -5.53 -8.03 -11.99
N GLN A 194 -5.81 -8.58 -13.17
CA GLN A 194 -7.01 -8.24 -13.94
C GLN A 194 -8.29 -8.67 -13.20
N VAL A 195 -8.33 -9.87 -12.62
CA VAL A 195 -9.48 -10.31 -11.81
C VAL A 195 -9.65 -9.42 -10.58
N VAL A 196 -8.55 -9.09 -9.88
CA VAL A 196 -8.60 -8.28 -8.66
C VAL A 196 -9.09 -6.87 -8.96
N SER A 197 -8.53 -6.20 -9.97
CA SER A 197 -8.88 -4.82 -10.31
C SER A 197 -10.22 -4.71 -11.05
N GLY A 198 -10.57 -5.71 -11.85
CA GLY A 198 -11.75 -5.69 -12.70
C GLY A 198 -13.03 -6.24 -12.07
N LEU A 199 -12.92 -7.17 -11.10
CA LEU A 199 -14.08 -7.77 -10.43
C LEU A 199 -14.04 -7.55 -8.91
N LEU A 200 -12.96 -8.00 -8.26
CA LEU A 200 -12.92 -8.07 -6.79
C LEU A 200 -13.00 -6.69 -6.13
N GLN A 201 -12.20 -5.72 -6.59
CA GLN A 201 -12.18 -4.37 -6.04
C GLN A 201 -13.50 -3.61 -6.32
N PRO A 202 -14.05 -3.60 -7.54
CA PRO A 202 -15.35 -2.99 -7.82
C PRO A 202 -16.48 -3.59 -6.97
N PHE A 203 -16.55 -4.92 -6.83
CA PHE A 203 -17.58 -5.53 -6.00
C PHE A 203 -17.38 -5.25 -4.50
N LYS A 204 -16.14 -5.19 -4.00
CA LYS A 204 -15.87 -4.73 -2.62
C LYS A 204 -16.34 -3.29 -2.40
N TYR A 205 -16.11 -2.41 -3.36
CA TYR A 205 -16.59 -1.03 -3.31
C TYR A 205 -18.11 -0.98 -3.23
N LEU A 206 -18.81 -1.69 -4.12
CA LEU A 206 -20.27 -1.74 -4.15
C LEU A 206 -20.86 -2.37 -2.89
N ALA A 207 -20.27 -3.47 -2.40
CA ALA A 207 -20.67 -4.11 -1.15
C ALA A 207 -20.57 -3.17 0.05
N LYS A 208 -19.58 -2.26 0.06
CA LYS A 208 -19.42 -1.26 1.12
C LYS A 208 -20.37 -0.09 0.95
N LYS A 209 -20.51 0.45 -0.27
CA LYS A 209 -21.31 1.64 -0.57
C LYS A 209 -22.81 1.37 -0.44
N PHE A 210 -23.25 0.18 -0.85
CA PHE A 210 -24.64 -0.22 -0.92
C PHE A 210 -24.98 -1.34 0.07
N ALA A 211 -24.32 -1.39 1.22
CA ALA A 211 -24.29 -2.53 2.14
C ALA A 211 -25.65 -3.17 2.45
N ASP A 212 -26.70 -2.35 2.60
CA ASP A 212 -28.05 -2.79 2.97
C ASP A 212 -29.03 -2.88 1.77
N THR A 213 -28.54 -2.78 0.54
CA THR A 213 -29.36 -2.90 -0.68
C THR A 213 -29.12 -4.22 -1.40
N SER A 214 -29.98 -4.55 -2.36
CA SER A 214 -29.81 -5.72 -3.24
C SER A 214 -28.46 -5.70 -3.97
N ILE A 215 -27.97 -4.54 -4.39
CA ILE A 215 -26.64 -4.38 -5.01
C ILE A 215 -25.54 -4.81 -4.04
N GLY A 216 -25.55 -4.30 -2.80
CA GLY A 216 -24.50 -4.60 -1.84
C GLY A 216 -24.48 -6.07 -1.43
N VAL A 217 -25.66 -6.68 -1.27
CA VAL A 217 -25.79 -8.11 -0.97
C VAL A 217 -25.25 -8.96 -2.12
N ALA A 218 -25.67 -8.69 -3.36
CA ALA A 218 -25.19 -9.45 -4.52
C ALA A 218 -23.67 -9.28 -4.74
N ALA A 219 -23.16 -8.05 -4.57
CA ALA A 219 -21.73 -7.77 -4.67
C ALA A 219 -20.92 -8.50 -3.58
N LYS A 220 -21.46 -8.61 -2.35
CA LYS A 220 -20.80 -9.34 -1.27
C LYS A 220 -20.71 -10.84 -1.57
N ILE A 221 -21.78 -11.44 -2.09
CA ILE A 221 -21.80 -12.85 -2.52
C ILE A 221 -20.75 -13.09 -3.61
N ALA A 222 -20.67 -12.21 -4.61
CA ALA A 222 -19.66 -12.29 -5.67
C ALA A 222 -18.23 -12.16 -5.11
N VAL A 223 -17.98 -11.26 -4.14
CA VAL A 223 -16.67 -11.14 -3.48
C VAL A 223 -16.30 -12.43 -2.74
N GLU A 224 -17.23 -13.04 -2.00
CA GLU A 224 -16.98 -14.29 -1.27
C GLU A 224 -16.63 -15.43 -2.24
N ALA A 225 -17.37 -15.57 -3.34
CA ALA A 225 -17.10 -16.58 -4.36
C ALA A 225 -15.76 -16.35 -5.08
N LEU A 226 -15.44 -15.11 -5.44
CA LEU A 226 -14.14 -14.77 -6.06
C LEU A 226 -12.96 -15.01 -5.12
N LEU A 227 -13.10 -14.70 -3.82
CA LEU A 227 -12.06 -15.00 -2.84
C LEU A 227 -11.88 -16.50 -2.64
N LYS A 228 -12.96 -17.28 -2.62
CA LYS A 228 -12.92 -18.74 -2.53
C LYS A 228 -12.18 -19.37 -3.72
N TRP A 229 -12.29 -18.77 -4.90
CA TRP A 229 -11.59 -19.24 -6.10
C TRP A 229 -10.12 -18.79 -6.16
N LEU A 230 -9.80 -17.59 -5.68
CA LEU A 230 -8.45 -16.99 -5.76
C LEU A 230 -7.48 -17.38 -4.63
N LEU A 231 -7.96 -18.11 -3.62
CA LEU A 231 -7.23 -18.53 -2.41
C LEU A 231 -7.11 -20.05 -2.36
#